data_AF-A0A2D0NG40-F1
#
_entry.id   AF-A0A2D0NG40-F1
#
_cell.length_a   1.000
_cell.length_b   1.000
_cell.length_c   1.000
_cell.angle_alpha   90.00
_cell.angle_beta   90.00
_cell.angle_gamma   90.00
#
_symmetry.space_group_name_H-M   'P 1'
#
loop_
_entity.id
_entity.type
_entity.pdbx_description
1 polymer ?
#
loop_
_entity_poly.entity_id
_entity_poly.type
_entity_poly.pdbx_seq_one_letter_code
_entity_poly.pdbx_strand_id
1 'polypeptide(L)'
;MPVREVKLNKNGGLPKSQIDLFGGEYSFTEKLRKFGTGSPKLIYESGISEFDQLDRGSASELGFVNLELLKNGLLFWFNQNQRIKCVGIKLTEIQAINLVAFRIELKYRRQYGKTIKRIVYRGELEILDTTRDKIIMNVIVQNFKGILKFFQKEPFDNKFSYSLSLDPPEKDYDYLIDWLGNLL
;
A
#
# COMPACT_ATOMS: atom_id res chain seq x y z
N MET A 1 14.52 5.14 9.88
CA MET A 1 13.19 5.64 9.50
C MET A 1 12.41 6.04 10.76
N PRO A 2 11.76 7.21 10.88
CA PRO A 2 11.04 7.65 12.08
C PRO A 2 9.62 7.06 12.19
N VAL A 3 9.46 5.80 11.76
CA VAL A 3 8.24 5.05 12.02
C VAL A 3 8.17 4.69 13.50
N ARG A 4 6.95 4.59 14.02
CA ARG A 4 6.70 4.28 15.42
C ARG A 4 5.79 3.08 15.51
N GLU A 5 6.19 2.08 16.29
CA GLU A 5 5.31 0.95 16.61
C GLU A 5 4.03 1.46 17.28
N VAL A 6 2.90 1.03 16.75
CA VAL A 6 1.59 1.33 17.29
C VAL A 6 1.07 0.11 18.02
N LYS A 7 1.06 0.20 19.35
CA LYS A 7 0.64 -0.92 20.21
C LYS A 7 -0.86 -1.13 20.10
N LEU A 8 -1.25 -2.29 19.58
CA LEU A 8 -2.64 -2.73 19.52
C LEU A 8 -3.13 -3.16 20.92
N ASN A 9 -4.42 -2.99 21.17
CA ASN A 9 -5.06 -3.53 22.37
C ASN A 9 -5.21 -5.07 22.26
N LYS A 10 -5.66 -5.72 23.34
CA LYS A 10 -5.84 -7.18 23.39
C LYS A 10 -6.80 -7.73 22.31
N ASN A 11 -7.65 -6.88 21.73
CA ASN A 11 -8.62 -7.24 20.69
C ASN A 11 -8.11 -6.88 19.27
N GLY A 12 -6.84 -6.48 19.13
CA GLY A 12 -6.25 -6.08 17.85
C GLY A 12 -6.65 -4.67 17.37
N GLY A 13 -7.39 -3.91 18.18
CA GLY A 13 -7.80 -2.54 17.86
C GLY A 13 -6.76 -1.49 18.27
N LEU A 14 -6.82 -0.32 17.63
CA LEU A 14 -5.99 0.83 17.97
C LEU A 14 -6.51 1.52 19.25
N PRO A 15 -5.68 1.66 20.31
CA PRO A 15 -6.03 2.50 21.45
C PRO A 15 -6.13 3.96 21.03
N LYS A 16 -7.14 4.70 21.53
CA LYS A 16 -7.33 6.12 21.21
C LYS A 16 -6.09 6.97 21.44
N SER A 17 -5.36 6.71 22.53
CA SER A 17 -4.10 7.41 22.85
C SER A 17 -3.02 7.26 21.78
N GLN A 18 -3.00 6.14 21.06
CA GLN A 18 -2.07 5.93 19.95
C GLN A 18 -2.51 6.69 18.71
N ILE A 19 -3.81 6.69 18.40
CA ILE A 19 -4.39 7.42 17.25
C ILE A 19 -4.17 8.93 17.41
N ASP A 20 -4.35 9.45 18.63
CA ASP A 20 -4.20 10.88 18.93
C ASP A 20 -2.77 11.38 18.64
N LEU A 21 -1.74 10.54 18.74
CA LEU A 21 -0.35 10.87 18.35
C LEU A 21 -0.21 11.23 16.86
N PHE A 22 -1.14 10.75 16.04
CA PHE A 22 -1.22 10.96 14.59
C PHE A 22 -2.37 11.91 14.22
N GLY A 23 -2.83 12.73 15.17
CA GLY A 23 -3.86 13.75 14.95
C GLY A 23 -5.30 13.25 15.03
N GLY A 24 -5.52 11.97 15.35
CA GLY A 24 -6.86 11.40 15.48
C GLY A 24 -7.46 10.93 14.15
N GLU A 25 -8.60 10.26 14.27
CA GLU A 25 -9.37 9.81 13.11
C GLU A 25 -10.16 10.94 12.45
N TYR A 26 -10.44 10.76 11.15
CA TYR A 26 -11.50 11.49 10.48
C TYR A 26 -12.87 10.99 10.96
N SER A 27 -13.80 11.91 11.15
CA SER A 27 -15.21 11.60 11.36
C SER A 27 -15.81 10.91 10.13
N PHE A 28 -16.97 10.27 10.29
CA PHE A 28 -17.65 9.56 9.20
C PHE A 28 -17.92 10.45 7.97
N THR A 29 -18.34 11.70 8.20
CA THR A 29 -18.61 12.68 7.14
C THR A 29 -17.33 13.12 6.44
N GLU A 30 -16.24 13.32 7.16
CA GLU A 30 -14.91 13.59 6.58
C GLU A 30 -14.41 12.41 5.75
N LYS A 31 -14.55 11.18 6.27
CA LYS A 31 -14.19 9.94 5.55
C LYS A 31 -14.94 9.85 4.23
N LEU A 32 -16.25 10.12 4.20
CA LEU A 32 -17.05 10.08 2.99
C LEU A 32 -16.60 11.11 1.94
N ARG A 33 -16.33 12.35 2.37
CA ARG A 33 -15.82 13.42 1.49
C ARG A 33 -14.45 13.11 0.89
N LYS A 34 -13.62 12.33 1.59
CA LYS A 34 -12.29 11.89 1.14
C LYS A 34 -12.32 10.54 0.41
N PHE A 35 -13.50 9.98 0.12
CA PHE A 35 -13.68 8.66 -0.49
C PHE A 35 -13.01 7.52 0.31
N GLY A 36 -13.10 7.60 1.64
CA GLY A 36 -12.48 6.68 2.59
C GLY A 36 -11.05 7.05 2.96
N THR A 37 -10.58 6.50 4.09
CA THR A 37 -9.24 6.74 4.64
C THR A 37 -8.34 5.51 4.60
N GLY A 38 -8.88 4.35 4.20
CA GLY A 38 -8.09 3.13 3.99
C GLY A 38 -7.61 3.01 2.54
N SER A 39 -6.45 2.39 2.35
CA SER A 39 -5.97 1.97 1.03
C SER A 39 -6.36 0.52 0.72
N PRO A 40 -6.46 0.16 -0.58
CA PRO A 40 -6.31 -1.23 -1.00
C PRO A 40 -5.01 -1.86 -0.47
N LYS A 41 -4.92 -3.20 -0.57
CA LYS A 41 -3.74 -3.96 -0.14
C LYS A 41 -2.53 -3.69 -1.04
N LEU A 42 -1.38 -3.58 -0.41
CA LEU A 42 -0.04 -3.51 -1.01
C LEU A 42 0.73 -4.77 -0.59
N ILE A 43 1.73 -5.15 -1.38
CA ILE A 43 2.70 -6.18 -1.00
C ILE A 43 3.90 -5.44 -0.42
N TYR A 44 4.28 -5.76 0.81
CA TYR A 44 5.45 -5.18 1.45
C TYR A 44 6.74 -5.82 0.92
N GLU A 45 7.76 -5.00 0.66
CA GLU A 45 9.09 -5.50 0.27
C GLU A 45 10.15 -5.19 1.32
N SER A 46 10.26 -3.92 1.78
CA SER A 46 11.30 -3.53 2.76
C SER A 46 11.11 -2.10 3.29
N GLY A 47 11.88 -1.76 4.34
CA GLY A 47 12.07 -0.38 4.82
C GLY A 47 11.54 -0.06 6.21
N ILE A 48 10.78 -0.97 6.81
CA ILE A 48 10.22 -0.89 8.16
C ILE A 48 10.81 -2.04 8.98
N SER A 49 11.68 -1.69 9.92
CA SER A 49 12.44 -2.67 10.71
C SER A 49 11.56 -3.68 11.45
N GLU A 50 10.40 -3.23 11.94
CA GLU A 50 9.43 -4.05 12.66
C GLU A 50 8.75 -5.09 11.76
N PHE A 51 8.67 -4.83 10.45
CA PHE A 51 8.14 -5.75 9.47
C PHE A 51 9.24 -6.67 8.94
N ASP A 52 10.43 -6.11 8.68
CA ASP A 52 11.60 -6.86 8.22
C ASP A 52 12.00 -7.98 9.20
N GLN A 53 11.83 -7.76 10.51
CA GLN A 53 12.08 -8.78 11.53
C GLN A 53 11.06 -9.93 11.53
N LEU A 54 9.85 -9.71 11.00
CA LEU A 54 8.83 -10.74 10.85
C LEU A 54 9.04 -11.58 9.60
N ASP A 55 9.59 -10.96 8.56
CA ASP A 55 9.91 -11.60 7.30
C ASP A 55 11.17 -12.46 7.45
N ARG A 56 11.01 -13.69 7.96
CA ARG A 56 12.11 -14.62 8.27
C ARG A 56 12.79 -15.25 7.04
N GLY A 57 12.73 -14.60 5.88
CA GLY A 57 13.38 -15.08 4.66
C GLY A 57 12.74 -16.31 4.03
N SER A 58 11.52 -16.69 4.44
CA SER A 58 10.73 -17.70 3.74
C SER A 58 10.12 -17.07 2.48
N ALA A 59 10.81 -17.23 1.34
CA ALA A 59 10.41 -16.72 0.02
C ALA A 59 8.99 -17.12 -0.45
N SER A 60 8.29 -17.98 0.29
CA SER A 60 6.93 -18.44 0.00
C SER A 60 5.82 -17.59 0.62
N GLU A 61 6.11 -16.60 1.47
CA GLU A 61 5.07 -15.91 2.27
C GLU A 61 5.04 -14.39 2.04
N LEU A 62 4.00 -13.90 1.36
CA LEU A 62 3.83 -12.47 1.11
C LEU A 62 3.33 -11.72 2.35
N GLY A 63 4.02 -10.64 2.71
CA GLY A 63 3.54 -9.65 3.67
C GLY A 63 2.60 -8.65 2.99
N PHE A 64 1.38 -8.52 3.50
CA PHE A 64 0.43 -7.53 2.98
C PHE A 64 0.37 -6.31 3.89
N VAL A 65 0.29 -5.13 3.28
CA VAL A 65 0.12 -3.85 3.98
C VAL A 65 -1.16 -3.15 3.52
N ASN A 66 -1.96 -2.70 4.47
CA ASN A 66 -3.01 -1.71 4.25
C ASN A 66 -2.58 -0.39 4.88
N LEU A 67 -2.87 0.72 4.20
CA LEU A 67 -2.59 2.04 4.74
C LEU A 67 -3.86 2.67 5.29
N GLU A 68 -3.74 3.40 6.39
CA GLU A 68 -4.84 4.18 6.96
C GLU A 68 -4.40 5.62 7.21
N LEU A 69 -5.10 6.55 6.56
CA LEU A 69 -4.86 7.98 6.66
C LEU A 69 -5.58 8.56 7.89
N LEU A 70 -4.79 9.12 8.80
CA LEU A 70 -5.23 9.92 9.93
C LEU A 70 -5.03 11.41 9.65
N LYS A 71 -5.49 12.28 10.54
CA LYS A 71 -5.44 13.74 10.32
C LYS A 71 -4.01 14.28 10.19
N ASN A 72 -3.06 13.66 10.89
CA ASN A 72 -1.64 14.04 10.87
C ASN A 72 -0.70 12.82 10.77
N GLY A 73 -1.20 11.67 10.33
CA GLY A 73 -0.35 10.50 10.15
C GLY A 73 -0.88 9.50 9.14
N LEU A 74 0.00 8.55 8.82
CA LEU A 74 -0.29 7.41 7.97
C LEU A 74 0.10 6.16 8.76
N LEU A 75 -0.87 5.26 8.94
CA LEU A 75 -0.64 3.96 9.56
C LEU A 75 -0.40 2.90 8.51
N PHE A 76 0.45 1.94 8.83
CA PHE A 76 0.77 0.76 8.04
C PHE A 76 0.32 -0.46 8.83
N TRP A 77 -0.72 -1.12 8.33
CA TRP A 77 -1.26 -2.35 8.88
C TRP A 77 -0.66 -3.53 8.14
N PHE A 78 0.35 -4.13 8.73
CA PHE A 78 1.03 -5.30 8.20
C PHE A 78 0.34 -6.58 8.66
N ASN A 79 0.20 -7.53 7.75
CA ASN A 79 -0.26 -8.88 8.03
C ASN A 79 0.52 -9.89 7.18
N GLN A 80 1.18 -10.83 7.86
CA GLN A 80 1.80 -12.01 7.27
C GLN A 80 1.44 -13.21 8.15
N ASN A 81 0.68 -14.17 7.62
CA ASN A 81 0.29 -15.39 8.32
C ASN A 81 -0.22 -15.18 9.77
N GLN A 82 -1.25 -14.33 9.90
CA GLN A 82 -1.90 -13.99 11.18
C GLN A 82 -1.01 -13.20 12.16
N ARG A 83 0.22 -12.85 11.78
CA ARG A 83 1.04 -11.90 12.52
C ARG A 83 0.70 -10.50 12.05
N ILE A 84 -0.03 -9.79 12.89
CA ILE A 84 -0.44 -8.42 12.63
C ILE A 84 0.49 -7.47 13.37
N LYS A 85 1.03 -6.49 12.64
CA LYS A 85 1.76 -5.36 13.21
C LYS A 85 1.21 -4.06 12.65
N CYS A 86 1.27 -3.02 13.47
CA CYS A 86 0.91 -1.67 13.07
C CYS A 86 2.07 -0.74 13.39
N VAL A 87 2.49 0.03 12.41
CA VAL A 87 3.40 1.17 12.62
C VAL A 87 2.77 2.44 12.05
N GLY A 88 3.21 3.60 12.50
CA GLY A 88 2.74 4.88 11.99
C GLY A 88 3.87 5.86 11.75
N ILE A 89 3.68 6.72 10.74
CA ILE A 89 4.53 7.88 10.45
C ILE A 89 3.68 9.15 10.47
N LYS A 90 4.21 10.28 10.94
CA LYS A 90 3.50 11.55 10.80
C LYS A 90 3.56 12.04 9.37
N LEU A 91 2.52 12.70 8.90
CA LEU A 91 2.52 13.24 7.53
C LEU A 91 3.66 14.22 7.31
N THR A 92 4.05 15.00 8.32
CA THR A 92 5.19 15.92 8.29
C THR A 92 6.54 15.24 8.13
N GLU A 93 6.64 13.95 8.47
CA GLU A 93 7.87 13.15 8.37
C GLU A 93 7.98 12.44 7.00
N ILE A 94 6.93 12.48 6.19
CA ILE A 94 6.95 12.00 4.81
C ILE A 94 7.50 13.13 3.93
N GLN A 95 8.63 12.86 3.28
CA GLN A 95 9.25 13.78 2.32
C GLN A 95 8.63 13.62 0.93
N ALA A 96 8.52 12.39 0.44
CA ALA A 96 8.01 12.12 -0.90
C ALA A 96 7.38 10.72 -0.98
N ILE A 97 6.45 10.56 -1.91
CA ILE A 97 5.75 9.32 -2.22
C ILE A 97 5.81 9.16 -3.73
N ASN A 98 6.48 8.13 -4.22
CA ASN A 98 6.66 7.89 -5.65
C ASN A 98 5.92 6.61 -6.03
N LEU A 99 4.98 6.72 -6.97
CA LEU A 99 4.31 5.56 -7.57
C LEU A 99 4.75 5.42 -9.03
N VAL A 100 5.54 4.39 -9.31
CA VAL A 100 5.93 4.02 -10.67
C VAL A 100 4.99 2.95 -11.20
N ALA A 101 4.33 3.21 -12.32
CA ALA A 101 3.50 2.21 -12.99
C ALA A 101 4.28 1.48 -14.08
N PHE A 102 4.02 0.18 -14.21
CA PHE A 102 4.52 -0.66 -15.29
C PHE A 102 3.34 -1.16 -16.12
N ARG A 103 3.41 -0.90 -17.43
CA ARG A 103 2.36 -1.26 -18.40
C ARG A 103 2.40 -2.76 -18.68
N ILE A 104 1.30 -3.45 -18.44
CA ILE A 104 1.11 -4.87 -18.76
C ILE A 104 0.02 -5.02 -19.82
N GLU A 105 0.27 -5.81 -20.85
CA GLU A 105 -0.75 -6.20 -21.83
C GLU A 105 -1.34 -7.57 -21.48
N LEU A 106 -2.50 -7.59 -20.85
CA LEU A 106 -3.24 -8.83 -20.61
C LEU A 106 -4.00 -9.25 -21.87
N LYS A 107 -3.87 -10.53 -22.25
CA LYS A 107 -4.66 -11.18 -23.29
C LYS A 107 -5.57 -12.19 -22.62
N TYR A 108 -6.88 -12.04 -22.77
CA TYR A 108 -7.82 -13.05 -22.29
C TYR A 108 -8.86 -13.39 -23.35
N ARG A 109 -9.29 -14.65 -23.34
CA ARG A 109 -10.22 -15.23 -24.31
C ARG A 109 -11.62 -15.21 -23.70
N ARG A 110 -12.58 -14.56 -24.34
CA ARG A 110 -13.99 -14.65 -23.92
C ARG A 110 -14.61 -15.99 -24.36
N GLN A 111 -15.74 -16.35 -23.74
CA GLN A 111 -16.72 -17.23 -24.37
C GLN A 111 -16.94 -16.73 -25.81
N TYR A 112 -16.90 -17.63 -26.80
CA TYR A 112 -16.88 -17.36 -28.25
C TYR A 112 -15.52 -16.99 -28.88
N GLY A 113 -14.40 -17.23 -28.20
CA GLY A 113 -13.08 -17.29 -28.86
C GLY A 113 -12.44 -15.97 -29.27
N LYS A 114 -13.12 -14.83 -29.06
CA LYS A 114 -12.53 -13.49 -29.26
C LYS A 114 -11.48 -13.22 -28.17
N THR A 115 -10.26 -12.94 -28.61
CA THR A 115 -9.16 -12.48 -27.74
C THR A 115 -9.25 -10.97 -27.59
N ILE A 116 -9.35 -10.48 -26.36
CA ILE A 116 -9.32 -9.05 -26.06
C ILE A 116 -7.97 -8.73 -25.43
N LYS A 117 -7.35 -7.65 -25.89
CA LYS A 117 -6.18 -7.05 -25.25
C LYS A 117 -6.65 -5.98 -24.27
N ARG A 118 -6.18 -6.05 -23.02
CA ARG A 118 -6.42 -5.01 -22.01
C ARG A 118 -5.08 -4.55 -21.46
N ILE A 119 -4.85 -3.25 -21.52
CA ILE A 119 -3.71 -2.63 -20.85
C ILE A 119 -4.07 -2.45 -19.38
N VAL A 120 -3.23 -2.97 -18.50
CA VAL A 120 -3.33 -2.79 -17.05
C VAL A 120 -2.00 -2.32 -16.49
N TYR A 121 -2.00 -1.89 -15.23
CA TYR A 121 -0.80 -1.38 -14.58
C TYR A 121 -0.58 -2.11 -13.27
N ARG A 122 0.62 -2.67 -13.08
CA ARG A 122 1.18 -2.90 -11.74
C ARG A 122 2.04 -1.70 -11.37
N GLY A 123 2.50 -1.62 -10.14
CA GLY A 123 3.42 -0.56 -9.77
C GLY A 123 4.32 -0.88 -8.61
N GLU A 124 5.30 -0.02 -8.42
CA GLU A 124 6.14 0.04 -7.23
C GLU A 124 5.85 1.36 -6.53
N LEU A 125 5.63 1.29 -5.23
CA LEU A 125 5.37 2.42 -4.36
C LEU A 125 6.55 2.60 -3.42
N GLU A 126 7.15 3.77 -3.48
CA GLU A 126 8.23 4.19 -2.60
C GLU A 126 7.75 5.33 -1.71
N ILE A 127 7.94 5.23 -0.39
CA ILE A 127 7.70 6.32 0.56
C ILE A 127 9.03 6.71 1.17
N LEU A 128 9.47 7.95 0.94
CA LEU A 128 10.67 8.53 1.54
C LEU A 128 10.31 9.34 2.77
N ASP A 129 11.08 9.16 3.83
CA ASP A 129 11.03 10.01 5.01
C ASP A 129 12.02 11.19 4.92
N THR A 130 12.00 12.05 5.93
CA THR A 130 12.94 13.18 6.07
C THR A 130 14.40 12.78 6.32
N THR A 131 14.67 11.52 6.70
CA THR A 131 16.02 10.96 6.82
C THR A 131 16.52 10.30 5.53
N ARG A 132 15.69 10.28 4.48
CA ARG A 132 15.90 9.61 3.18
C ARG A 132 15.89 8.08 3.24
N ASP A 133 15.39 7.50 4.32
CA ASP A 133 15.07 6.08 4.35
C ASP A 133 13.79 5.83 3.54
N LYS A 134 13.68 4.63 2.98
CA LYS A 134 12.66 4.28 1.99
C LYS A 134 11.85 3.09 2.45
N ILE A 135 10.53 3.19 2.34
CA ILE A 135 9.63 2.02 2.35
C ILE A 135 9.33 1.65 0.92
N ILE A 136 9.53 0.39 0.57
CA ILE A 136 9.27 -0.15 -0.76
C ILE A 136 8.12 -1.14 -0.67
N MET A 137 7.15 -0.99 -1.56
CA MET A 137 5.97 -1.83 -1.67
C MET A 137 5.60 -2.08 -3.12
N ASN A 138 5.07 -3.25 -3.41
CA ASN A 138 4.50 -3.60 -4.71
C ASN A 138 2.98 -3.39 -4.76
N VAL A 139 2.52 -2.87 -5.88
CA VAL A 139 1.12 -2.58 -6.18
C VAL A 139 0.61 -3.55 -7.23
N ILE A 140 -0.26 -4.47 -6.84
CA ILE A 140 -0.88 -5.40 -7.78
C ILE A 140 -1.89 -4.69 -8.69
N VAL A 141 -2.11 -5.27 -9.87
CA VAL A 141 -2.98 -4.73 -10.93
C VAL A 141 -4.35 -4.30 -10.44
N GLN A 142 -5.00 -5.13 -9.62
CA GLN A 142 -6.36 -4.90 -9.14
C GLN A 142 -6.46 -3.69 -8.22
N ASN A 143 -5.40 -3.44 -7.45
CA ASN A 143 -5.35 -2.40 -6.44
C ASN A 143 -4.78 -1.09 -6.98
N PHE A 144 -4.11 -1.13 -8.13
CA PHE A 144 -3.39 0.00 -8.71
C PHE A 144 -4.21 1.29 -8.76
N LYS A 145 -5.41 1.25 -9.36
CA LYS A 145 -6.29 2.42 -9.46
C LYS A 145 -6.69 2.97 -8.09
N GLY A 146 -6.90 2.09 -7.12
CA GLY A 146 -7.27 2.49 -5.76
C GLY A 146 -6.09 3.10 -4.99
N ILE A 147 -4.87 2.57 -5.17
CA ILE A 147 -3.64 3.13 -4.61
C ILE A 147 -3.33 4.51 -5.20
N LEU A 148 -3.42 4.65 -6.52
CA LEU A 148 -3.26 5.94 -7.19
C LEU A 148 -4.23 6.98 -6.62
N LYS A 149 -5.53 6.65 -6.53
CA LYS A 149 -6.53 7.53 -5.93
C LYS A 149 -6.28 7.83 -4.46
N PHE A 150 -5.74 6.87 -3.70
CA PHE A 150 -5.45 7.04 -2.29
C PHE A 150 -4.41 8.13 -2.06
N PHE A 151 -3.33 8.14 -2.85
CA PHE A 151 -2.25 9.10 -2.72
C PHE A 151 -2.48 10.43 -3.45
N GLN A 152 -3.49 10.51 -4.33
CA GLN A 152 -3.98 11.78 -4.89
C GLN A 152 -4.83 12.62 -3.92
N LYS A 153 -4.90 12.25 -2.63
CA LYS A 153 -5.64 13.01 -1.62
C LYS A 153 -4.82 14.20 -1.14
N GLU A 154 -5.52 15.29 -0.85
CA GLU A 154 -4.96 16.59 -0.43
C GLU A 154 -3.84 16.52 0.65
N PRO A 155 -3.90 15.66 1.68
CA PRO A 155 -2.82 15.57 2.67
C PRO A 155 -1.45 15.12 2.11
N PHE A 156 -1.41 14.60 0.89
CA PHE A 156 -0.21 14.20 0.16
C PHE A 156 0.16 15.16 -0.98
N ASP A 157 -0.57 16.27 -1.13
CA ASP A 157 -0.26 17.29 -2.13
C ASP A 157 1.19 17.75 -1.98
N ASN A 158 1.88 17.93 -3.10
CA ASN A 158 3.31 18.26 -3.20
C ASN A 158 4.29 17.19 -2.70
N LYS A 159 3.81 16.05 -2.19
CA LYS A 159 4.65 14.90 -1.80
C LYS A 159 4.48 13.73 -2.77
N PHE A 160 3.31 13.61 -3.39
CA PHE A 160 3.01 12.51 -4.28
C PHE A 160 3.47 12.78 -5.72
N SER A 161 4.21 11.83 -6.28
CA SER A 161 4.60 11.79 -7.68
C SER A 161 4.15 10.46 -8.32
N TYR A 162 3.77 10.54 -9.60
CA TYR A 162 3.31 9.40 -10.39
C TYR A 162 4.01 9.40 -11.75
N SER A 163 4.56 8.25 -12.15
CA SER A 163 5.25 8.08 -13.43
C SER A 163 4.90 6.75 -14.10
N LEU A 164 5.16 6.68 -15.40
CA LEU A 164 5.06 5.45 -16.19
C LEU A 164 6.47 5.01 -16.57
N SER A 165 6.83 3.77 -16.25
CA SER A 165 8.03 3.11 -16.74
C SER A 165 7.71 2.17 -17.89
N LEU A 166 8.59 2.16 -18.90
CA LEU A 166 8.55 1.19 -20.00
C LEU A 166 9.38 -0.06 -19.69
N ASP A 167 10.22 -0.01 -18.66
CA ASP A 167 11.07 -1.11 -18.23
C ASP A 167 10.40 -1.82 -17.04
N PRO A 168 9.81 -3.03 -17.24
CA PRO A 168 9.14 -3.75 -16.16
C PRO A 168 10.16 -4.31 -15.15
N PRO A 169 9.79 -4.39 -13.85
CA PRO A 169 10.69 -4.92 -12.82
C PRO A 169 10.87 -6.44 -12.97
N GLU A 170 12.04 -6.95 -12.57
CA GLU A 170 12.41 -8.38 -12.67
C GLU A 170 11.49 -9.32 -11.86
N LYS A 171 10.94 -8.84 -10.73
CA LYS A 171 10.04 -9.65 -9.90
C LYS A 171 8.65 -9.71 -10.52
N ASP A 172 8.22 -10.92 -10.86
CA ASP A 172 6.93 -11.17 -11.47
C ASP A 172 5.93 -11.81 -10.50
N TYR A 173 4.87 -11.07 -10.19
CA TYR A 173 3.76 -11.54 -9.37
C TYR A 173 2.55 -11.95 -10.22
N ASP A 174 2.74 -12.21 -11.52
CA ASP A 174 1.67 -12.58 -12.45
C ASP A 174 0.88 -13.82 -11.99
N TYR A 175 1.48 -14.74 -11.23
CA TYR A 175 0.76 -15.86 -10.61
C TYR A 175 -0.37 -15.43 -9.64
N LEU A 176 -0.27 -14.24 -9.02
CA LEU A 176 -1.34 -13.68 -8.20
C LEU A 176 -2.50 -13.17 -9.05
N ILE A 177 -2.25 -12.80 -10.30
CA ILE A 177 -3.29 -12.37 -11.25
C ILE A 177 -4.17 -13.57 -11.61
N ASP A 178 -3.57 -14.74 -11.85
CA ASP A 178 -4.29 -15.98 -12.18
C ASP A 178 -5.10 -16.53 -11.00
N TRP A 179 -4.56 -16.48 -9.77
CA TRP A 179 -5.29 -16.91 -8.57
C TRP A 179 -6.53 -16.05 -8.31
N LEU A 180 -6.46 -14.74 -8.56
CA LEU A 180 -7.58 -13.81 -8.34
C LEU A 180 -8.54 -13.70 -9.53
N GLY A 181 -8.13 -14.10 -10.73
CA GLY A 181 -8.99 -14.14 -11.91
C GLY A 181 -10.12 -15.19 -11.82
N ASN A 182 -9.95 -16.20 -10.95
CA ASN A 182 -10.95 -17.23 -10.66
C ASN A 182 -11.96 -16.84 -9.57
N LEU A 183 -11.90 -15.60 -9.05
CA LEU A 183 -12.76 -15.08 -7.97
C LEU A 183 -13.78 -14.02 -8.45
N LEU A 184 -13.91 -13.81 -9.76
CA LEU A 184 -14.92 -12.97 -10.43
C LEU A 184 -15.73 -13.79 -11.44
#